data_AF-A0A3N9NGZ2-F1
#
_entry.id   AF-A0A3N9NGZ2-F1
#
_cell.length_a   1.000
_cell.length_b   1.000
_cell.length_c   1.000
_cell.angle_alpha   90.00
_cell.angle_beta   90.00
_cell.angle_gamma   90.00
#
_symmetry.space_group_name_H-M   'P 1'
#
loop_
_entity.id
_entity.type
_entity.pdbx_description
1 polymer ?
#
loop_
_entity_poly.entity_id
_entity_poly.type
_entity_poly.pdbx_seq_one_letter_code
_entity_poly.pdbx_strand_id
1 'polypeptide(L)'
;MPLDNNILKHIKNTYLFHADIEKSLEHYYAALNQTNNQEVSDYGHSLIYFLQSARNFWAYSLDEDNSLITITTRYPRGRKPYVLVYPIGNDIKKLSERCYDIALDIRKLTGEKVILKKVPQRNYEHFIKMGFTDYKEHHGWNVNYRYDDDDYPEFLIDVEHYVKGMRVEKNIPVPYAPKTTNLRGYARRFIRWLERENCGAQVQTLDGEKDVAAVADMIHNWAKFRRDRHPEEDLSDLIDSHMCFLNGLWHIRDKINDNSTFVKEKLKNAVILTIYKKSKGKILESVVGFGLMDAISYNTAGFYSEIALHQRKKTKDCSWEKISKCGIPGCAEVLLLFMLKSAAEKRFRYINFGGSEHELLQKNRMLKFPIFFENRMRHLVLY
;
A
#
# COMPACT_ATOMS: atom_id res chain seq x y z
N MET A 1 -23.67 10.73 1.90
CA MET A 1 -24.47 10.83 3.14
C MET A 1 -23.66 10.15 4.22
N PRO A 2 -23.54 10.69 5.44
CA PRO A 2 -23.07 9.88 6.55
C PRO A 2 -23.98 8.64 6.67
N LEU A 3 -23.41 7.50 7.06
CA LEU A 3 -24.14 6.27 7.34
C LEU A 3 -25.37 6.54 8.22
N ASP A 4 -26.43 5.76 8.01
CA ASP A 4 -27.52 5.71 8.97
C ASP A 4 -26.94 5.30 10.34
N ASN A 5 -27.08 6.17 11.34
CA ASN A 5 -26.57 5.98 12.69
C ASN A 5 -27.07 4.66 13.31
N ASN A 6 -28.22 4.15 12.86
CA ASN A 6 -28.77 2.88 13.32
C ASN A 6 -27.94 1.67 12.86
N ILE A 7 -27.40 1.71 11.64
CA ILE A 7 -26.54 0.65 11.11
C ILE A 7 -25.21 0.64 11.85
N LEU A 8 -24.60 1.81 12.03
CA LEU A 8 -23.36 1.94 12.80
C LEU A 8 -23.56 1.46 14.24
N LYS A 9 -24.69 1.78 14.87
CA LYS A 9 -25.00 1.32 16.22
C LYS A 9 -25.21 -0.19 16.27
N HIS A 10 -25.94 -0.77 15.33
CA HIS A 10 -26.12 -2.23 15.25
C HIS A 10 -24.76 -2.92 15.08
N ILE A 11 -23.98 -2.51 14.07
CA ILE A 11 -22.69 -3.12 13.79
C ILE A 11 -21.72 -2.97 14.98
N LYS A 12 -21.68 -1.81 15.67
CA LYS A 12 -20.86 -1.63 16.87
C LYS A 12 -21.28 -2.48 18.06
N ASN A 13 -22.57 -2.81 18.16
CA ASN A 13 -23.10 -3.64 19.24
C ASN A 13 -22.96 -5.14 18.94
N THR A 14 -22.96 -5.52 17.66
CA THR A 14 -22.87 -6.91 17.22
C THR A 14 -21.43 -7.36 16.99
N TYR A 15 -20.56 -6.46 16.55
CA TYR A 15 -19.17 -6.75 16.16
C TYR A 15 -18.17 -5.95 16.99
N LEU A 16 -17.01 -6.56 17.27
CA LEU A 16 -15.94 -5.97 18.06
C LEU A 16 -15.36 -4.72 17.41
N PHE A 17 -15.83 -3.56 17.87
CA PHE A 17 -15.37 -2.27 17.41
C PHE A 17 -14.39 -1.64 18.42
N HIS A 18 -13.17 -1.33 17.99
CA HIS A 18 -12.29 -0.45 18.75
C HIS A 18 -12.25 0.93 18.09
N ALA A 19 -12.72 1.94 18.84
CA ALA A 19 -12.53 3.34 18.46
C ALA A 19 -11.05 3.76 18.53
N ASP A 20 -10.25 2.97 19.24
CA ASP A 20 -8.81 3.14 19.39
C ASP A 20 -8.07 2.45 18.24
N ILE A 21 -7.41 3.25 17.42
CA ILE A 21 -6.67 2.80 16.25
C ILE A 21 -5.41 1.99 16.63
N GLU A 22 -4.83 2.20 17.82
CA GLU A 22 -3.69 1.42 18.31
C GLU A 22 -4.12 -0.03 18.59
N LYS A 23 -5.14 -0.19 19.43
CA LYS A 23 -5.73 -1.52 19.70
C LYS A 23 -6.22 -2.20 18.42
N SER A 24 -6.76 -1.42 17.49
CA SER A 24 -7.18 -1.94 16.18
C SER A 24 -5.98 -2.50 15.40
N LEU A 25 -4.85 -1.79 15.39
CA LEU A 25 -3.63 -2.29 14.74
C LEU A 25 -3.08 -3.52 15.47
N GLU A 26 -3.02 -3.50 16.80
CA GLU A 26 -2.60 -4.67 17.59
C GLU A 26 -3.39 -5.92 17.19
N HIS A 27 -4.71 -5.79 17.06
CA HIS A 27 -5.56 -6.88 16.58
C HIS A 27 -5.30 -7.26 15.13
N TYR A 28 -5.10 -6.30 14.23
CA TYR A 28 -4.71 -6.59 12.83
C TYR A 28 -3.43 -7.44 12.78
N TYR A 29 -2.39 -7.06 13.52
CA TYR A 29 -1.15 -7.82 13.54
C TYR A 29 -1.26 -9.12 14.34
N ALA A 30 -2.11 -9.19 15.37
CA ALA A 30 -2.41 -10.43 16.06
C ALA A 30 -3.06 -11.45 15.10
N ALA A 31 -4.04 -11.00 14.31
CA ALA A 31 -4.67 -11.80 13.26
C ALA A 31 -3.63 -12.26 12.23
N LEU A 32 -2.80 -11.34 11.75
CA LEU A 32 -1.76 -11.63 10.76
C LEU A 32 -0.73 -12.64 11.27
N ASN A 33 -0.25 -12.49 12.51
CA ASN A 33 0.75 -13.38 13.11
C ASN A 33 0.25 -14.81 13.28
N GLN A 34 -1.06 -15.02 13.31
CA GLN A 34 -1.61 -16.36 13.39
C GLN A 34 -1.61 -17.09 12.05
N THR A 35 -1.54 -16.38 10.92
CA THR A 35 -1.66 -16.92 9.54
C THR A 35 -0.47 -17.77 9.08
N ASN A 36 0.18 -18.50 9.99
CA ASN A 36 1.43 -19.25 9.84
C ASN A 36 1.49 -20.24 8.65
N ASN A 37 0.36 -20.52 7.99
CA ASN A 37 0.23 -21.47 6.89
C ASN A 37 -0.46 -20.92 5.62
N GLN A 38 -0.78 -19.63 5.54
CA GLN A 38 -1.42 -19.07 4.34
C GLN A 38 -0.42 -18.52 3.34
N GLU A 39 -0.72 -18.69 2.05
CA GLU A 39 0.21 -18.35 0.99
C GLU A 39 0.51 -16.84 0.94
N VAL A 40 1.72 -16.61 0.42
CA VAL A 40 2.50 -15.40 0.19
C VAL A 40 1.71 -14.12 -0.18
N SER A 41 0.46 -14.19 -0.68
CA SER A 41 -0.27 -13.06 -1.28
C SER A 41 -1.70 -12.80 -0.80
N ASP A 42 -2.28 -13.63 0.08
CA ASP A 42 -3.73 -13.52 0.41
C ASP A 42 -4.12 -12.15 0.99
N TYR A 43 -3.17 -11.49 1.64
CA TYR A 43 -3.37 -10.24 2.37
C TYR A 43 -2.75 -9.03 1.67
N GLY A 44 -2.50 -9.14 0.36
CA GLY A 44 -2.07 -8.01 -0.46
C GLY A 44 -2.99 -6.80 -0.28
N HIS A 45 -2.42 -5.70 0.21
CA HIS A 45 -3.13 -4.44 0.45
C HIS A 45 -4.20 -4.44 1.56
N SER A 46 -4.33 -5.50 2.37
CA SER A 46 -5.32 -5.55 3.46
C SER A 46 -5.15 -4.42 4.49
N LEU A 47 -3.92 -4.07 4.84
CA LEU A 47 -3.59 -2.94 5.71
C LEU A 47 -4.14 -1.60 5.20
N ILE A 48 -4.21 -1.39 3.87
CA ILE A 48 -4.76 -0.14 3.27
C ILE A 48 -6.21 -0.01 3.70
N TYR A 49 -6.98 -1.05 3.41
CA TYR A 49 -8.41 -1.06 3.68
C TYR A 49 -8.68 -1.01 5.17
N PHE A 50 -7.86 -1.69 5.99
CA PHE A 50 -7.93 -1.61 7.43
C PHE A 50 -7.73 -0.17 7.94
N LEU A 51 -6.64 0.51 7.55
CA LEU A 51 -6.36 1.88 7.99
C LEU A 51 -7.42 2.88 7.52
N GLN A 52 -7.93 2.70 6.30
CA GLN A 52 -9.05 3.48 5.77
C GLN A 52 -10.33 3.29 6.60
N SER A 53 -10.60 2.04 7.00
CA SER A 53 -11.74 1.68 7.84
C SER A 53 -11.61 2.28 9.24
N ALA A 54 -10.43 2.16 9.86
CA ALA A 54 -10.17 2.69 11.19
C ALA A 54 -10.29 4.23 11.25
N ARG A 55 -9.76 4.97 10.26
CA ARG A 55 -9.84 6.45 10.21
C ARG A 55 -11.27 6.97 10.18
N ASN A 56 -12.17 6.23 9.54
CA ASN A 56 -13.54 6.65 9.32
C ASN A 56 -14.52 5.92 10.27
N PHE A 57 -14.00 5.30 11.33
CA PHE A 57 -14.76 4.59 12.36
C PHE A 57 -15.68 3.51 11.78
N TRP A 58 -15.18 2.77 10.80
CA TRP A 58 -15.85 1.58 10.31
C TRP A 58 -15.58 0.38 11.21
N ALA A 59 -16.48 -0.59 11.15
CA ALA A 59 -16.38 -1.76 12.00
C ALA A 59 -15.51 -2.85 11.41
N TYR A 60 -15.03 -3.70 12.30
CA TYR A 60 -14.49 -4.99 11.95
C TYR A 60 -14.96 -6.01 12.99
N SER A 61 -14.94 -7.30 12.65
CA SER A 61 -15.25 -8.38 13.59
C SER A 61 -13.95 -9.08 13.95
N LEU A 62 -13.72 -9.28 15.24
CA LEU A 62 -12.71 -10.20 15.75
C LEU A 62 -13.40 -11.38 16.41
N ASP A 63 -12.84 -12.56 16.25
CA ASP A 63 -13.29 -13.76 16.98
C ASP A 63 -12.36 -14.01 18.17
N GLU A 64 -12.77 -14.90 19.08
CA GLU A 64 -11.91 -15.37 20.19
C GLU A 64 -10.58 -15.97 19.72
N ASP A 65 -10.50 -16.35 18.44
CA ASP A 65 -9.27 -16.83 17.78
C ASP A 65 -8.41 -15.70 17.19
N ASN A 66 -8.71 -14.41 17.44
CA ASN A 66 -8.02 -13.24 16.88
C ASN A 66 -8.06 -13.14 15.34
N SER A 67 -9.01 -13.76 14.64
CA SER A 67 -9.25 -13.46 13.23
C SER A 67 -9.85 -12.06 13.02
N LEU A 68 -9.74 -11.47 11.82
CA LEU A 68 -10.21 -10.12 11.51
C LEU A 68 -11.01 -10.07 10.20
N ILE A 69 -12.20 -9.49 10.24
CA ILE A 69 -13.02 -9.18 9.06
C ILE A 69 -13.24 -7.67 8.98
N THR A 70 -12.68 -7.01 7.96
CA THR A 70 -12.80 -5.54 7.81
C THR A 70 -14.03 -5.16 7.01
N ILE A 71 -14.83 -4.22 7.53
CA ILE A 71 -16.01 -3.66 6.86
C ILE A 71 -15.72 -2.20 6.51
N THR A 72 -16.06 -1.78 5.29
CA THR A 72 -15.91 -0.39 4.82
C THR A 72 -17.03 -0.03 3.82
N THR A 73 -17.04 1.18 3.26
CA THR A 73 -17.89 1.54 2.10
C THR A 73 -17.10 2.21 1.00
N ARG A 74 -17.79 2.43 -0.14
CA ARG A 74 -17.27 3.10 -1.32
C ARG A 74 -16.78 4.52 -1.03
N TYR A 75 -15.80 4.93 -1.85
CA TYR A 75 -15.36 6.31 -2.00
C TYR A 75 -16.08 7.01 -3.20
N PRO A 76 -16.42 8.32 -3.10
CA PRO A 76 -16.25 9.18 -1.94
C PRO A 76 -17.17 8.81 -0.78
N ARG A 77 -16.53 8.82 0.40
CA ARG A 77 -16.88 8.29 1.73
C ARG A 77 -18.37 8.14 2.05
N GLY A 78 -18.73 7.02 2.67
CA GLY A 78 -20.05 6.78 3.28
C GLY A 78 -21.15 6.49 2.27
N ARG A 79 -20.78 6.23 1.01
CA ARG A 79 -21.73 5.88 -0.04
C ARG A 79 -21.76 4.36 -0.20
N LYS A 80 -22.98 3.82 -0.25
CA LYS A 80 -23.24 2.43 -0.62
C LYS A 80 -22.60 2.12 -1.99
N PRO A 81 -22.14 0.88 -2.24
CA PRO A 81 -22.33 -0.32 -1.43
C PRO A 81 -21.33 -0.48 -0.25
N TYR A 82 -21.67 -1.40 0.67
CA TYR A 82 -20.76 -1.87 1.72
C TYR A 82 -19.75 -2.84 1.15
N VAL A 83 -18.57 -2.85 1.73
CA VAL A 83 -17.44 -3.67 1.29
C VAL A 83 -16.89 -4.43 2.49
N LEU A 84 -16.88 -5.75 2.39
CA LEU A 84 -16.07 -6.62 3.21
C LEU A 84 -14.74 -6.87 2.50
N VAL A 85 -13.65 -6.88 3.24
CA VAL A 85 -12.34 -7.31 2.74
C VAL A 85 -12.10 -8.74 3.18
N TYR A 86 -11.50 -9.55 2.31
CA TYR A 86 -11.15 -10.93 2.59
C TYR A 86 -10.56 -11.11 4.00
N PRO A 87 -11.09 -12.05 4.80
CA PRO A 87 -10.83 -12.13 6.23
C PRO A 87 -9.41 -12.63 6.52
N ILE A 88 -8.79 -12.12 7.59
CA ILE A 88 -7.46 -12.50 8.06
C ILE A 88 -7.60 -13.52 9.20
N GLY A 89 -7.06 -14.73 9.02
CA GLY A 89 -7.05 -15.76 10.07
C GLY A 89 -6.93 -17.17 9.51
N ASN A 90 -6.81 -18.17 10.40
CA ASN A 90 -6.43 -19.54 10.01
C ASN A 90 -7.56 -20.41 9.45
N ASP A 91 -8.78 -20.29 9.98
CA ASP A 91 -9.91 -21.12 9.55
C ASP A 91 -10.74 -20.40 8.50
N ILE A 92 -10.33 -20.54 7.24
CA ILE A 92 -11.01 -19.84 6.16
C ILE A 92 -12.47 -20.26 5.98
N LYS A 93 -12.85 -21.49 6.34
CA LYS A 93 -14.24 -21.94 6.19
C LYS A 93 -15.14 -21.23 7.18
N LYS A 94 -14.77 -21.26 8.46
CA LYS A 94 -15.46 -20.52 9.52
C LYS A 94 -15.51 -19.01 9.22
N LEU A 95 -14.40 -18.45 8.72
CA LEU A 95 -14.35 -17.03 8.37
C LEU A 95 -15.23 -16.67 7.16
N SER A 96 -15.35 -17.57 6.19
CA SER A 96 -16.22 -17.36 5.04
C SER A 96 -17.70 -17.38 5.45
N GLU A 97 -18.09 -18.33 6.31
CA GLU A 97 -19.39 -18.38 7.00
C GLU A 97 -19.71 -17.06 7.70
N ARG A 98 -18.77 -16.57 8.49
CA ARG A 98 -18.96 -15.29 9.19
C ARG A 98 -19.02 -14.09 8.25
N CYS A 99 -18.20 -14.04 7.20
CA CYS A 99 -18.30 -13.00 6.17
C CYS A 99 -19.69 -12.98 5.52
N TYR A 100 -20.25 -14.16 5.25
CA TYR A 100 -21.58 -14.28 4.68
C TYR A 100 -22.67 -13.80 5.65
N ASP A 101 -22.61 -14.19 6.92
CA ASP A 101 -23.56 -13.76 7.94
C ASP A 101 -23.52 -12.23 8.14
N ILE A 102 -22.32 -11.65 8.21
CA ILE A 102 -22.14 -10.19 8.26
C ILE A 102 -22.75 -9.52 7.02
N ALA A 103 -22.48 -10.06 5.83
CA ALA A 103 -23.02 -9.52 4.60
C ALA A 103 -24.56 -9.60 4.58
N LEU A 104 -25.15 -10.71 5.01
CA LEU A 104 -26.59 -10.88 5.13
C LEU A 104 -27.21 -9.90 6.12
N ASP A 105 -26.58 -9.68 7.27
CA ASP A 105 -27.10 -8.76 8.28
C ASP A 105 -27.07 -7.31 7.78
N ILE A 106 -25.97 -6.90 7.15
CA ILE A 106 -25.90 -5.59 6.48
C ILE A 106 -27.01 -5.48 5.43
N ARG A 107 -27.22 -6.52 4.61
CA ARG A 107 -28.30 -6.51 3.60
C ARG A 107 -29.68 -6.38 4.22
N LYS A 108 -30.00 -7.19 5.25
CA LYS A 108 -31.29 -7.14 5.96
C LYS A 108 -31.57 -5.75 6.55
N LEU A 109 -30.53 -5.10 7.08
CA LEU A 109 -30.65 -3.78 7.69
C LEU A 109 -30.76 -2.65 6.66
N THR A 110 -30.20 -2.82 5.47
CA THR A 110 -29.97 -1.70 4.55
C THR A 110 -30.67 -1.80 3.21
N GLY A 111 -31.09 -3.01 2.82
CA GLY A 111 -31.57 -3.36 1.48
C GLY A 111 -30.48 -3.29 0.40
N GLU A 112 -29.22 -3.06 0.77
CA GLU A 112 -28.13 -2.86 -0.19
C GLU A 112 -27.28 -4.10 -0.36
N LYS A 113 -26.82 -4.32 -1.58
CA LYS A 113 -25.77 -5.31 -1.87
C LYS A 113 -24.48 -5.05 -1.08
N VAL A 114 -23.77 -6.13 -0.79
CA VAL A 114 -22.47 -6.13 -0.11
C VAL A 114 -21.43 -6.73 -1.04
N ILE A 115 -20.31 -6.03 -1.21
CA ILE A 115 -19.17 -6.50 -2.00
C ILE A 115 -18.19 -7.20 -1.06
N LEU A 116 -17.67 -8.37 -1.45
CA LEU A 116 -16.52 -9.01 -0.83
C LEU A 116 -15.30 -8.84 -1.74
N LYS A 117 -14.31 -8.06 -1.30
CA LYS A 117 -13.08 -7.78 -2.04
C LYS A 117 -11.97 -8.78 -1.72
N LYS A 118 -11.01 -8.92 -2.64
CA LYS A 118 -9.73 -9.62 -2.46
C LYS A 118 -9.85 -11.11 -2.14
N VAL A 119 -10.80 -11.83 -2.74
CA VAL A 119 -10.95 -13.27 -2.53
C VAL A 119 -9.91 -14.02 -3.36
N PRO A 120 -8.97 -14.78 -2.78
CA PRO A 120 -8.04 -15.59 -3.56
C PRO A 120 -8.78 -16.60 -4.44
N GLN A 121 -8.32 -16.82 -5.67
CA GLN A 121 -8.95 -17.76 -6.62
C GLN A 121 -9.24 -19.14 -6.02
N ARG A 122 -8.39 -19.65 -5.12
CA ARG A 122 -8.59 -20.94 -4.44
C ARG A 122 -9.85 -21.00 -3.56
N ASN A 123 -10.29 -19.86 -3.04
CA ASN A 123 -11.44 -19.75 -2.14
C ASN A 123 -12.69 -19.24 -2.86
N TYR A 124 -12.57 -18.86 -4.12
CA TYR A 124 -13.66 -18.38 -4.96
C TYR A 124 -14.90 -19.30 -4.92
N GLU A 125 -14.71 -20.59 -5.25
CA GLU A 125 -15.80 -21.58 -5.30
C GLU A 125 -16.50 -21.76 -3.94
N HIS A 126 -15.78 -21.54 -2.85
CA HIS A 126 -16.36 -21.63 -1.52
C HIS A 126 -17.37 -20.50 -1.28
N PHE A 127 -17.01 -19.26 -1.59
CA PHE A 127 -17.92 -18.12 -1.47
C PHE A 127 -19.08 -18.16 -2.47
N ILE A 128 -18.86 -18.66 -3.69
CA ILE A 128 -19.95 -18.84 -4.68
C ILE A 128 -21.02 -19.80 -4.14
N LYS A 129 -20.62 -20.93 -3.54
CA LYS A 129 -21.56 -21.90 -2.95
C LYS A 129 -22.38 -21.33 -1.79
N MET A 130 -21.88 -20.30 -1.13
CA MET A 130 -22.61 -19.61 -0.05
C MET A 130 -23.65 -18.62 -0.57
N GLY A 131 -23.65 -18.33 -1.88
CA GLY A 131 -24.60 -17.42 -2.50
C GLY A 131 -24.02 -16.04 -2.85
N PHE A 132 -22.70 -15.85 -2.71
CA PHE A 132 -22.05 -14.76 -3.41
C PHE A 132 -22.04 -15.03 -4.92
N THR A 133 -22.00 -13.96 -5.71
CA THR A 133 -21.94 -14.00 -7.18
C THR A 133 -20.81 -13.13 -7.68
N ASP A 134 -20.43 -13.29 -8.94
CA ASP A 134 -19.39 -12.47 -9.56
C ASP A 134 -19.71 -10.98 -9.51
N TYR A 135 -18.67 -10.20 -9.20
CA TYR A 135 -18.70 -8.77 -9.39
C TYR A 135 -18.83 -8.41 -10.89
N LYS A 136 -19.50 -7.30 -11.19
CA LYS A 136 -19.68 -6.78 -12.55
C LYS A 136 -19.51 -5.26 -12.50
N GLU A 137 -19.02 -4.65 -13.57
CA GLU A 137 -18.72 -3.21 -13.65
C GLU A 137 -19.88 -2.32 -13.15
N HIS A 138 -21.13 -2.65 -13.51
CA HIS A 138 -22.32 -1.88 -13.11
C HIS A 138 -22.72 -2.04 -11.62
N HIS A 139 -22.01 -2.87 -10.84
CA HIS A 139 -22.26 -3.01 -9.40
C HIS A 139 -21.76 -1.83 -8.57
N GLY A 140 -21.22 -0.80 -9.21
CA GLY A 140 -21.04 0.51 -8.61
C GLY A 140 -19.59 0.93 -8.48
N TRP A 141 -18.68 0.36 -9.28
CA TRP A 141 -17.34 0.89 -9.48
C TRP A 141 -17.26 1.52 -10.87
N ASN A 142 -16.61 2.68 -10.93
CA ASN A 142 -16.42 3.40 -12.17
C ASN A 142 -15.17 2.81 -12.85
N VAL A 143 -15.26 2.46 -14.13
CA VAL A 143 -14.14 2.00 -14.97
C VAL A 143 -12.92 2.95 -14.99
N ASN A 144 -13.08 4.18 -14.48
CA ASN A 144 -12.00 5.16 -14.37
C ASN A 144 -11.23 5.09 -13.03
N TYR A 145 -11.50 4.11 -12.17
CA TYR A 145 -11.05 4.12 -10.77
C TYR A 145 -9.95 3.07 -10.49
N ARG A 146 -8.70 3.52 -10.35
CA ARG A 146 -7.47 2.70 -10.47
C ARG A 146 -7.17 1.70 -9.36
N TYR A 147 -7.88 1.75 -8.23
CA TYR A 147 -7.77 0.75 -7.15
C TYR A 147 -8.96 -0.21 -7.11
N ASP A 148 -9.88 -0.04 -8.08
CA ASP A 148 -11.14 -0.72 -8.21
C ASP A 148 -11.19 -1.49 -9.55
N ASP A 149 -10.03 -1.88 -10.09
CA ASP A 149 -10.00 -2.75 -11.27
C ASP A 149 -10.19 -4.22 -10.86
N ASP A 150 -10.68 -5.02 -11.81
CA ASP A 150 -11.21 -6.38 -11.68
C ASP A 150 -10.14 -7.41 -11.23
N ASP A 151 -10.35 -8.68 -11.52
CA ASP A 151 -9.62 -9.83 -10.98
C ASP A 151 -8.14 -9.86 -11.41
N TYR A 152 -7.31 -9.01 -10.81
CA TYR A 152 -5.91 -8.87 -11.20
C TYR A 152 -5.01 -9.91 -10.52
N PRO A 153 -3.96 -10.36 -11.22
CA PRO A 153 -2.87 -11.07 -10.58
C PRO A 153 -2.08 -10.10 -9.70
N GLU A 154 -1.88 -10.45 -8.44
CA GLU A 154 -0.87 -9.81 -7.62
C GLU A 154 0.51 -10.35 -7.99
N PHE A 155 1.48 -9.44 -8.13
CA PHE A 155 2.83 -9.78 -8.55
C PHE A 155 3.74 -10.01 -7.35
N LEU A 156 4.25 -11.24 -7.25
CA LEU A 156 5.22 -11.60 -6.23
C LEU A 156 6.61 -11.75 -6.81
N ILE A 157 7.56 -11.18 -6.08
CA ILE A 157 8.96 -11.11 -6.48
C ILE A 157 9.80 -11.80 -5.42
N ASP A 158 10.62 -12.76 -5.83
CA ASP A 158 11.64 -13.36 -4.98
C ASP A 158 12.73 -12.33 -4.68
N VAL A 159 12.86 -11.94 -3.41
CA VAL A 159 13.83 -10.95 -2.95
C VAL A 159 15.25 -11.40 -3.23
N GLU A 160 15.57 -12.67 -2.99
CA GLU A 160 16.92 -13.22 -3.12
C GLU A 160 17.44 -13.05 -4.55
N HIS A 161 16.56 -13.25 -5.54
CA HIS A 161 16.89 -13.10 -6.96
C HIS A 161 17.49 -11.72 -7.29
N TYR A 162 17.03 -10.66 -6.63
CA TYR A 162 17.46 -9.27 -6.92
C TYR A 162 18.56 -8.77 -5.99
N VAL A 163 18.62 -9.26 -4.75
CA VAL A 163 19.70 -8.85 -3.82
C VAL A 163 20.99 -9.65 -4.04
N LYS A 164 20.90 -10.85 -4.62
CA LYS A 164 22.07 -11.68 -4.93
C LYS A 164 22.95 -11.02 -5.98
N GLY A 165 24.09 -10.48 -5.55
CA GLY A 165 25.01 -9.74 -6.42
C GLY A 165 24.70 -8.25 -6.53
N MET A 166 23.79 -7.73 -5.72
CA MET A 166 23.60 -6.30 -5.51
C MET A 166 24.88 -5.71 -4.92
N ARG A 167 25.30 -4.53 -5.41
CA ARG A 167 26.49 -3.81 -4.90
C ARG A 167 26.08 -2.40 -4.51
N VAL A 168 26.69 -1.85 -3.47
CA VAL A 168 26.50 -0.45 -3.09
C VAL A 168 27.71 0.32 -3.61
N GLU A 169 27.48 1.42 -4.33
CA GLU A 169 28.57 2.27 -4.82
C GLU A 169 29.26 2.99 -3.65
N LYS A 170 30.60 3.08 -3.67
CA LYS A 170 31.34 3.59 -2.50
C LYS A 170 31.10 5.08 -2.24
N ASN A 171 30.88 5.84 -3.31
CA ASN A 171 30.82 7.31 -3.25
C ASN A 171 29.37 7.84 -3.11
N ILE A 172 28.38 7.02 -3.46
CA ILE A 172 26.95 7.33 -3.36
C ILE A 172 26.29 6.04 -2.89
N PRO A 173 25.68 5.96 -1.69
CA PRO A 173 25.23 4.71 -1.07
C PRO A 173 23.96 4.13 -1.72
N VAL A 174 23.87 4.15 -3.05
CA VAL A 174 22.75 3.66 -3.85
C VAL A 174 23.03 2.21 -4.31
N PRO A 175 22.09 1.27 -4.10
CA PRO A 175 22.23 -0.10 -4.54
C PRO A 175 22.18 -0.21 -6.07
N TYR A 176 23.03 -1.07 -6.61
CA TYR A 176 23.02 -1.53 -8.00
C TYR A 176 22.44 -2.91 -8.09
N ALA A 177 21.40 -3.06 -8.91
CA ALA A 177 20.87 -4.36 -9.26
C ALA A 177 21.93 -5.23 -10.00
N PRO A 178 21.83 -6.57 -9.93
CA PRO A 178 22.69 -7.49 -10.67
C PRO A 178 22.65 -7.22 -12.18
N LYS A 179 23.72 -7.62 -12.91
CA LYS A 179 23.82 -7.43 -14.37
C LYS A 179 22.68 -8.05 -15.16
N THR A 180 22.01 -9.04 -14.57
CA THR A 180 20.90 -9.82 -15.14
C THR A 180 19.57 -9.07 -15.14
N THR A 181 19.48 -7.86 -14.56
CA THR A 181 18.23 -7.11 -14.45
C THR A 181 18.29 -5.77 -15.19
N ASN A 182 17.15 -5.34 -15.75
CA ASN A 182 17.01 -4.03 -16.39
C ASN A 182 17.15 -2.86 -15.40
N LEU A 183 16.91 -3.10 -14.11
CA LEU A 183 17.02 -2.12 -13.01
C LEU A 183 18.41 -1.49 -12.91
N ARG A 184 19.47 -2.22 -13.27
CA ARG A 184 20.84 -1.69 -13.29
C ARG A 184 20.98 -0.48 -14.20
N GLY A 185 20.30 -0.47 -15.34
CA GLY A 185 20.33 0.65 -16.28
C GLY A 185 19.71 1.92 -15.69
N TYR A 186 18.62 1.78 -14.93
CA TYR A 186 17.96 2.89 -14.25
C TYR A 186 18.82 3.44 -13.11
N ALA A 187 19.37 2.58 -12.25
CA ALA A 187 20.29 2.99 -11.18
C ALA A 187 21.53 3.74 -11.71
N ARG A 188 22.11 3.29 -12.83
CA ARG A 188 23.23 4.01 -13.49
C ARG A 188 22.83 5.40 -13.98
N ARG A 189 21.61 5.58 -14.50
CA ARG A 189 21.11 6.91 -14.92
C ARG A 189 20.93 7.84 -13.73
N PHE A 190 20.41 7.34 -12.61
CA PHE A 190 20.25 8.11 -11.39
C PHE A 190 21.61 8.57 -10.84
N ILE A 191 22.59 7.66 -10.74
CA ILE A 191 23.94 7.99 -10.25
C ILE A 191 24.66 8.99 -11.15
N ARG A 192 24.63 8.81 -12.47
CA ARG A 192 25.19 9.80 -13.41
C ARG A 192 24.53 11.16 -13.30
N TRP A 193 23.23 11.19 -13.01
CA TRP A 193 22.53 12.44 -12.76
C TRP A 193 23.02 13.10 -11.47
N LEU A 194 23.17 12.36 -10.38
CA LEU A 194 23.73 12.87 -9.12
C LEU A 194 25.14 13.44 -9.31
N GLU A 195 26.01 12.73 -10.02
CA GLU A 195 27.38 13.17 -10.34
C GLU A 195 27.37 14.48 -11.13
N ARG A 196 26.53 14.56 -12.17
CA ARG A 196 26.43 15.75 -13.02
C ARG A 196 25.91 16.97 -12.27
N GLU A 197 24.94 16.79 -11.39
CA GLU A 197 24.32 17.87 -10.62
C GLU A 197 25.09 18.23 -9.33
N ASN A 198 26.17 17.48 -9.04
CA ASN A 198 26.98 17.53 -7.82
C ASN A 198 26.13 17.33 -6.55
N CYS A 199 25.39 16.22 -6.52
CA CYS A 199 24.47 15.82 -5.46
C CYS A 199 24.91 14.52 -4.80
N GLY A 200 24.43 14.31 -3.58
CA GLY A 200 24.34 12.98 -2.97
C GLY A 200 22.89 12.53 -2.83
N ALA A 201 22.71 11.26 -2.49
CA ALA A 201 21.43 10.67 -2.17
C ALA A 201 21.57 9.74 -0.97
N GLN A 202 20.54 9.69 -0.14
CA GLN A 202 20.44 8.77 0.98
C GLN A 202 19.04 8.19 1.04
N VAL A 203 18.95 6.93 1.46
CA VAL A 203 17.69 6.35 1.90
C VAL A 203 17.77 6.14 3.39
N GLN A 204 16.76 6.64 4.09
CA GLN A 204 16.61 6.46 5.52
C GLN A 204 15.22 5.95 5.82
N THR A 205 15.08 5.30 6.97
CA THR A 205 13.78 5.05 7.56
C THR A 205 13.10 6.39 7.85
N LEU A 206 11.79 6.47 7.61
CA LEU A 206 11.00 7.64 8.00
C LEU A 206 11.06 7.79 9.53
N ASP A 207 11.61 8.92 10.01
CA ASP A 207 11.75 9.16 11.45
C ASP A 207 11.44 10.62 11.82
N GLY A 208 10.25 10.85 12.36
CA GLY A 208 9.86 12.12 12.95
C GLY A 208 8.91 12.98 12.13
N GLU A 209 8.39 14.03 12.77
CA GLU A 209 7.39 14.96 12.19
C GLU A 209 7.91 15.61 10.93
N LYS A 210 9.19 15.97 10.93
CA LYS A 210 9.85 16.63 9.81
C LYS A 210 9.84 15.76 8.56
N ASP A 211 10.11 14.47 8.70
CA ASP A 211 10.11 13.52 7.59
C ASP A 211 8.69 13.29 7.07
N VAL A 212 7.70 13.19 7.98
CA VAL A 212 6.29 13.09 7.58
C VAL A 212 5.81 14.32 6.83
N ALA A 213 6.08 15.52 7.34
CA ALA A 213 5.73 16.76 6.66
C ALA A 213 6.38 16.82 5.26
N ALA A 214 7.67 16.45 5.16
CA ALA A 214 8.38 16.44 3.88
C ALA A 214 7.81 15.40 2.88
N VAL A 215 7.41 14.21 3.36
CA VAL A 215 6.74 13.21 2.51
C VAL A 215 5.35 13.68 2.10
N ALA A 216 4.58 14.26 3.02
CA ALA A 216 3.26 14.83 2.71
C ALA A 216 3.39 15.89 1.60
N ASP A 217 4.33 16.82 1.74
CA ASP A 217 4.60 17.84 0.73
C ASP A 217 5.01 17.21 -0.62
N MET A 218 5.84 16.18 -0.60
CA MET A 218 6.23 15.44 -1.81
C MET A 218 5.01 14.81 -2.49
N ILE A 219 4.11 14.15 -1.74
CA ILE A 219 2.88 13.54 -2.26
C ILE A 219 1.98 14.60 -2.90
N HIS A 220 1.79 15.75 -2.23
CA HIS A 220 0.99 16.86 -2.78
C HIS A 220 1.58 17.42 -4.07
N ASN A 221 2.92 17.59 -4.13
CA ASN A 221 3.60 18.05 -5.33
C ASN A 221 3.48 17.04 -6.48
N TRP A 222 3.66 15.75 -6.21
CA TRP A 222 3.46 14.67 -7.17
C TRP A 222 2.02 14.67 -7.72
N ALA A 223 1.03 14.80 -6.84
CA ALA A 223 -0.38 14.80 -7.19
C ALA A 223 -0.79 16.04 -7.99
N LYS A 224 -0.24 17.21 -7.65
CA LYS A 224 -0.42 18.44 -8.44
C LYS A 224 0.15 18.25 -9.84
N PHE A 225 1.38 17.76 -9.95
CA PHE A 225 2.01 17.51 -11.24
C PHE A 225 1.22 16.54 -12.12
N ARG A 226 0.65 15.50 -11.52
CA ARG A 226 -0.15 14.52 -12.25
C ARG A 226 -1.49 15.10 -12.71
N ARG A 227 -2.19 15.87 -11.86
CA ARG A 227 -3.40 16.62 -12.25
C ARG A 227 -3.17 17.62 -13.38
N ASP A 228 -2.06 18.36 -13.35
CA ASP A 228 -1.72 19.32 -14.41
C ASP A 228 -1.54 18.65 -15.78
N ARG A 229 -1.24 17.35 -15.79
CA ARG A 229 -0.92 16.59 -17.00
C ARG A 229 -2.05 15.68 -17.47
N HIS A 230 -2.84 15.21 -16.51
CA HIS A 230 -4.00 14.36 -16.70
C HIS A 230 -5.17 14.98 -15.95
N PRO A 231 -5.66 16.16 -16.39
CA PRO A 231 -6.76 16.86 -15.73
C PRO A 231 -8.06 16.05 -15.70
N GLU A 232 -8.18 15.05 -16.58
CA GLU A 232 -9.25 14.06 -16.61
C GLU A 232 -9.19 13.03 -15.48
N GLU A 233 -8.03 12.84 -14.83
CA GLU A 233 -7.85 11.88 -13.75
C GLU A 233 -8.27 12.47 -12.40
N ASP A 234 -9.24 11.83 -11.73
CA ASP A 234 -9.45 12.04 -10.30
C ASP A 234 -8.34 11.31 -9.52
N LEU A 235 -7.52 12.08 -8.80
CA LEU A 235 -6.43 11.56 -7.97
C LEU A 235 -6.75 11.62 -6.48
N SER A 236 -7.93 12.09 -6.09
CA SER A 236 -8.25 12.39 -4.69
C SER A 236 -8.08 11.18 -3.78
N ASP A 237 -8.43 9.98 -4.24
CA ASP A 237 -8.33 8.73 -3.49
C ASP A 237 -6.92 8.16 -3.48
N LEU A 238 -6.18 8.32 -4.59
CA LEU A 238 -4.78 7.96 -4.64
C LEU A 238 -4.00 8.78 -3.62
N ILE A 239 -4.30 10.08 -3.52
CA ILE A 239 -3.74 10.94 -2.48
C ILE A 239 -4.24 10.52 -1.10
N ASP A 240 -5.55 10.34 -0.90
CA ASP A 240 -6.09 9.97 0.40
C ASP A 240 -5.59 8.60 0.87
N SER A 241 -5.33 7.64 -0.02
CA SER A 241 -4.72 6.35 0.32
C SER A 241 -3.28 6.52 0.82
N HIS A 242 -2.43 7.22 0.08
CA HIS A 242 -1.06 7.47 0.50
C HIS A 242 -1.00 8.33 1.78
N MET A 243 -1.88 9.32 1.89
CA MET A 243 -2.03 10.14 3.10
C MET A 243 -2.67 9.38 4.25
N CYS A 244 -3.56 8.41 4.02
CA CYS A 244 -4.10 7.50 5.03
C CYS A 244 -2.98 6.69 5.66
N PHE A 245 -2.02 6.25 4.87
CA PHE A 245 -0.86 5.54 5.39
C PHE A 245 0.07 6.45 6.17
N LEU A 246 0.44 7.57 5.57
CA LEU A 246 1.34 8.53 6.17
C LEU A 246 0.76 9.06 7.49
N ASN A 247 -0.47 9.56 7.46
CA ASN A 247 -1.16 10.09 8.64
C ASN A 247 -1.66 9.00 9.57
N GLY A 248 -1.98 7.80 9.07
CA GLY A 248 -2.41 6.67 9.90
C GLY A 248 -1.26 6.22 10.80
N LEU A 249 -0.11 5.90 10.22
CA LEU A 249 1.06 5.51 11.01
C LEU A 249 1.61 6.68 11.86
N TRP A 250 1.47 7.92 11.38
CA TRP A 250 1.95 9.11 12.08
C TRP A 250 1.02 9.60 13.22
N HIS A 251 -0.29 9.75 12.99
CA HIS A 251 -1.23 10.13 14.06
C HIS A 251 -1.29 9.10 15.19
N ILE A 252 -0.97 7.85 14.88
CA ILE A 252 -0.82 6.80 15.89
C ILE A 252 0.41 7.11 16.74
N ARG A 253 1.57 7.48 16.16
CA ARG A 253 2.74 7.94 16.92
C ARG A 253 2.45 9.17 17.79
N ASP A 254 1.72 10.18 17.30
CA ASP A 254 1.47 11.43 18.05
C ASP A 254 0.45 11.30 19.18
N LYS A 255 -0.55 10.43 19.03
CA LYS A 255 -1.56 10.19 20.08
C LYS A 255 -1.08 9.28 21.19
N ILE A 256 0.01 8.56 20.94
CA ILE A 256 0.61 7.68 21.91
C ILE A 256 1.74 8.46 22.58
N ASN A 257 1.61 8.69 23.89
CA ASN A 257 2.75 9.10 24.72
C ASN A 257 3.97 8.25 24.30
N ASP A 258 5.11 8.91 24.14
CA ASP A 258 6.36 8.55 23.43
C ASP A 258 6.97 7.13 23.64
N ASN A 259 6.26 6.17 24.25
CA ASN A 259 6.74 4.86 24.68
C ASN A 259 6.08 3.64 23.99
N SER A 260 5.09 3.78 23.07
CA SER A 260 4.60 2.60 22.34
C SER A 260 5.64 2.10 21.36
N THR A 261 6.33 1.03 21.78
CA THR A 261 7.39 0.35 21.03
C THR A 261 6.83 -0.22 19.72
N PHE A 262 5.57 -0.66 19.74
CA PHE A 262 4.90 -1.31 18.61
C PHE A 262 4.83 -0.43 17.36
N VAL A 263 4.36 0.81 17.50
CA VAL A 263 4.15 1.74 16.37
C VAL A 263 5.49 2.23 15.83
N LYS A 264 6.45 2.48 16.73
CA LYS A 264 7.84 2.81 16.37
C LYS A 264 8.49 1.68 15.57
N GLU A 265 8.19 0.41 15.87
CA GLU A 265 8.67 -0.73 15.09
C GLU A 265 8.04 -0.82 13.69
N LYS A 266 6.74 -0.52 13.55
CA LYS A 266 6.07 -0.56 12.23
C LYS A 266 6.49 0.58 11.31
N LEU A 267 6.76 1.77 11.85
CA LEU A 267 7.34 2.88 11.10
C LEU A 267 8.73 2.56 10.52
N LYS A 268 9.46 1.57 11.07
CA LYS A 268 10.74 1.10 10.50
C LYS A 268 10.60 0.46 9.12
N ASN A 269 9.38 0.25 8.64
CA ASN A 269 9.10 -0.32 7.33
C ASN A 269 8.78 0.75 6.25
N ALA A 270 8.68 2.02 6.66
CA ALA A 270 8.60 3.18 5.79
C ALA A 270 10.00 3.73 5.50
N VAL A 271 10.31 3.96 4.22
CA VAL A 271 11.60 4.52 3.77
C VAL A 271 11.39 5.78 2.95
N ILE A 272 12.29 6.73 3.10
CA ILE A 272 12.33 7.94 2.30
C ILE A 272 13.65 8.01 1.53
N LEU A 273 13.57 8.44 0.28
CA LEU A 273 14.71 8.75 -0.56
C LEU A 273 14.89 10.27 -0.58
N THR A 274 16.01 10.72 -0.06
CA THR A 274 16.39 12.13 0.05
C THR A 274 17.58 12.41 -0.86
N ILE A 275 17.49 13.47 -1.64
CA ILE A 275 18.63 14.01 -2.40
C ILE A 275 19.14 15.25 -1.68
N TYR A 276 20.45 15.39 -1.60
CA TYR A 276 21.09 16.53 -0.94
C TYR A 276 22.20 17.15 -1.79
N LYS A 277 22.43 18.44 -1.59
CA LYS A 277 23.55 19.18 -2.19
C LYS A 277 24.17 20.15 -1.20
N LYS A 278 25.49 20.20 -1.20
CA LYS A 278 26.26 21.24 -0.51
C LYS A 278 26.33 22.48 -1.39
N SER A 279 25.84 23.61 -0.88
CA SER A 279 25.88 24.91 -1.57
C SER A 279 26.17 26.02 -0.55
N LYS A 280 27.24 26.79 -0.78
CA LYS A 280 27.64 27.93 0.07
C LYS A 280 27.67 27.61 1.58
N GLY A 281 28.24 26.46 1.95
CA GLY A 281 28.35 26.03 3.36
C GLY A 281 27.05 25.48 3.97
N LYS A 282 25.94 25.43 3.23
CA LYS A 282 24.67 24.84 3.65
C LYS A 282 24.42 23.51 2.94
N ILE A 283 23.76 22.57 3.62
CA ILE A 283 23.22 21.36 3.01
C ILE A 283 21.76 21.66 2.66
N LEU A 284 21.43 21.54 1.37
CA LEU A 284 20.05 21.59 0.88
C LEU A 284 19.58 20.15 0.71
N GLU A 285 18.44 19.81 1.29
CA GLU A 285 17.87 18.46 1.27
C GLU A 285 16.47 18.49 0.65
N SER A 286 16.09 17.45 -0.07
CA SER A 286 14.76 17.29 -0.62
C SER A 286 14.37 15.82 -0.63
N VAL A 287 13.21 15.50 -0.05
CA VAL A 287 12.58 14.19 -0.17
C VAL A 287 12.01 14.06 -1.59
N VAL A 288 12.44 13.03 -2.30
CA VAL A 288 12.14 12.82 -3.72
C VAL A 288 11.53 11.45 -4.00
N GLY A 289 11.52 10.58 -3.00
CA GLY A 289 10.82 9.31 -3.02
C GLY A 289 10.34 8.90 -1.64
N PHE A 290 9.23 8.18 -1.60
CA PHE A 290 8.64 7.56 -0.42
C PHE A 290 8.21 6.14 -0.77
N GLY A 291 8.73 5.21 0.00
CA GLY A 291 8.50 3.79 -0.10
C GLY A 291 7.88 3.26 1.19
N LEU A 292 6.84 2.43 1.08
CA LEU A 292 6.29 1.73 2.24
C LEU A 292 6.10 0.26 1.89
N MET A 293 6.68 -0.59 2.72
CA MET A 293 6.36 -2.00 2.75
C MET A 293 5.95 -2.38 4.18
N ASP A 294 5.25 -3.49 4.35
CA ASP A 294 5.04 -4.09 5.67
C ASP A 294 4.77 -5.58 5.54
N ALA A 295 4.90 -6.35 6.62
CA ALA A 295 4.61 -7.78 6.60
C ALA A 295 3.14 -8.01 6.21
N ILE A 296 2.92 -8.93 5.26
CA ILE A 296 1.60 -9.50 4.96
C ILE A 296 1.54 -11.01 5.24
N SER A 297 2.69 -11.62 5.49
CA SER A 297 2.83 -12.97 6.04
C SER A 297 4.21 -13.09 6.70
N TYR A 298 4.50 -14.26 7.28
CA TYR A 298 5.78 -14.53 7.95
C TYR A 298 7.02 -14.40 7.01
N ASN A 299 6.84 -14.57 5.70
CA ASN A 299 7.94 -14.54 4.71
C ASN A 299 7.72 -13.53 3.58
N THR A 300 6.66 -12.72 3.65
CA THR A 300 6.30 -11.79 2.58
C THR A 300 6.01 -10.39 3.09
N ALA A 301 6.59 -9.40 2.42
CA ALA A 301 6.20 -8.01 2.59
C ALA A 301 5.21 -7.58 1.51
N GLY A 302 4.12 -6.94 1.90
CA GLY A 302 3.23 -6.20 1.03
C GLY A 302 3.80 -4.83 0.72
N PHE A 303 3.70 -4.45 -0.54
CA PHE A 303 4.17 -3.17 -1.03
C PHE A 303 3.00 -2.19 -1.18
N TYR A 304 2.98 -1.15 -0.35
CA TYR A 304 1.79 -0.29 -0.19
C TYR A 304 1.93 1.08 -0.86
N SER A 305 3.15 1.58 -1.02
CA SER A 305 3.42 2.88 -1.65
C SER A 305 4.79 2.92 -2.31
N GLU A 306 4.85 3.34 -3.57
CA GLU A 306 6.04 3.83 -4.27
C GLU A 306 5.67 5.15 -4.93
N ILE A 307 5.97 6.25 -4.26
CA ILE A 307 5.86 7.58 -4.85
C ILE A 307 7.27 8.09 -5.05
N ALA A 308 7.63 8.37 -6.29
CA ALA A 308 8.86 9.06 -6.62
C ALA A 308 8.60 10.13 -7.66
N LEU A 309 9.34 11.23 -7.57
CA LEU A 309 9.25 12.31 -8.52
C LEU A 309 9.96 11.88 -9.82
N HIS A 310 9.20 11.53 -10.87
CA HIS A 310 9.74 11.12 -12.18
C HIS A 310 9.84 12.27 -13.19
N GLN A 311 10.96 12.34 -13.90
CA GLN A 311 11.26 13.47 -14.79
C GLN A 311 10.37 13.51 -16.03
N ARG A 312 9.98 14.72 -16.46
CA ARG A 312 9.77 15.01 -17.89
C ARG A 312 10.16 16.41 -18.37
N LYS A 313 10.45 17.38 -17.51
CA LYS A 313 11.05 18.67 -17.94
C LYS A 313 12.58 18.64 -17.85
N LYS A 314 13.26 19.25 -18.82
CA LYS A 314 14.72 19.41 -18.83
C LYS A 314 15.12 20.10 -17.52
N THR A 315 16.07 19.53 -16.78
CA THR A 315 16.58 20.08 -15.50
C THR A 315 17.15 21.49 -15.60
N LYS A 316 17.39 22.00 -16.82
CA LYS A 316 17.98 23.31 -17.07
C LYS A 316 17.14 24.48 -16.55
N ASP A 317 15.83 24.30 -16.31
CA ASP A 317 14.93 25.38 -15.90
C ASP A 317 14.46 25.27 -14.43
N CYS A 318 15.02 24.32 -13.65
CA CYS A 318 14.62 24.12 -12.26
C CYS A 318 15.68 24.65 -11.30
N SER A 319 15.32 25.68 -10.53
CA SER A 319 16.09 26.06 -9.35
C SER A 319 16.11 24.90 -8.34
N TRP A 320 17.14 24.83 -7.50
CA TRP A 320 17.27 23.80 -6.46
C TRP A 320 16.06 23.71 -5.52
N GLU A 321 15.46 24.86 -5.23
CA GLU A 321 14.23 25.00 -4.45
C GLU A 321 12.99 24.37 -5.13
N LYS A 322 13.11 23.97 -6.40
CA LYS A 322 12.06 23.33 -7.21
C LYS A 322 12.43 21.90 -7.61
N ILE A 323 13.46 21.29 -7.03
CA ILE A 323 13.84 19.90 -7.36
C ILE A 323 12.75 18.90 -6.98
N SER A 324 11.99 19.19 -5.91
CA SER A 324 10.76 18.46 -5.54
C SER A 324 9.61 18.61 -6.55
N LYS A 325 9.76 19.47 -7.56
CA LYS A 325 8.79 19.74 -8.64
C LYS A 325 9.29 19.27 -10.00
N CYS A 326 10.53 18.78 -10.07
CA CYS A 326 11.20 18.39 -11.30
C CYS A 326 11.72 16.98 -11.12
N GLY A 327 11.05 16.00 -11.73
CA GLY A 327 11.39 14.64 -11.41
C GLY A 327 12.80 14.22 -11.82
N ILE A 328 13.26 13.11 -11.25
CA ILE A 328 14.65 12.65 -11.27
C ILE A 328 14.71 11.29 -11.97
N PRO A 329 15.60 11.10 -12.96
CA PRO A 329 15.65 9.87 -13.74
C PRO A 329 16.11 8.69 -12.88
N GLY A 330 15.36 7.58 -12.90
CA GLY A 330 15.72 6.36 -12.16
C GLY A 330 15.41 6.40 -10.66
N CYS A 331 14.73 7.46 -10.18
CA CYS A 331 14.45 7.66 -8.75
C CYS A 331 13.61 6.52 -8.15
N ALA A 332 12.52 6.14 -8.81
CA ALA A 332 11.64 5.08 -8.33
C ALA A 332 12.31 3.71 -8.38
N GLU A 333 13.07 3.42 -9.45
CA GLU A 333 13.83 2.18 -9.54
C GLU A 333 14.93 2.08 -8.47
N VAL A 334 15.55 3.19 -8.08
CA VAL A 334 16.49 3.22 -6.96
C VAL A 334 15.77 2.99 -5.64
N LEU A 335 14.64 3.67 -5.39
CA LEU A 335 13.81 3.43 -4.22
C LEU A 335 13.40 1.95 -4.11
N LEU A 336 12.99 1.34 -5.22
CA LEU A 336 12.69 -0.10 -5.34
C LEU A 336 13.86 -0.99 -4.92
N LEU A 337 15.07 -0.69 -5.38
CA LEU A 337 16.26 -1.48 -5.01
C LEU A 337 16.57 -1.37 -3.52
N PHE A 338 16.36 -0.21 -2.90
CA PHE A 338 16.49 -0.06 -1.46
C PHE A 338 15.44 -0.85 -0.68
N MET A 339 14.20 -0.87 -1.16
CA MET A 339 13.14 -1.63 -0.51
C MET A 339 13.38 -3.13 -0.62
N LEU A 340 13.88 -3.63 -1.76
CA LEU A 340 14.34 -5.01 -1.90
C LEU A 340 15.47 -5.34 -0.92
N LYS A 341 16.46 -4.45 -0.78
CA LYS A 341 17.54 -4.63 0.20
C LYS A 341 17.00 -4.68 1.63
N SER A 342 16.12 -3.76 2.00
CA SER A 342 15.50 -3.72 3.34
C SER A 342 14.64 -4.96 3.61
N ALA A 343 13.94 -5.46 2.60
CA ALA A 343 13.17 -6.70 2.72
C ALA A 343 14.07 -7.90 2.98
N ALA A 344 15.22 -7.98 2.30
CA ALA A 344 16.23 -9.02 2.55
C ALA A 344 16.83 -8.93 3.94
N GLU A 345 17.15 -7.73 4.43
CA GLU A 345 17.63 -7.49 5.80
C GLU A 345 16.62 -7.95 6.85
N LYS A 346 15.33 -7.82 6.55
CA LYS A 346 14.19 -8.31 7.36
C LYS A 346 13.84 -9.78 7.12
N ARG A 347 14.63 -10.49 6.30
CA ARG A 347 14.47 -11.91 5.96
C ARG A 347 13.14 -12.25 5.28
N PHE A 348 12.51 -11.29 4.61
CA PHE A 348 11.40 -11.61 3.71
C PHE A 348 11.95 -12.32 2.48
N ARG A 349 11.30 -13.42 2.11
CA ARG A 349 11.59 -14.16 0.88
C ARG A 349 10.94 -13.48 -0.32
N TYR A 350 9.75 -12.90 -0.13
CA TYR A 350 8.97 -12.32 -1.21
C TYR A 350 8.55 -10.87 -0.92
N ILE A 351 8.35 -10.10 -1.98
CA ILE A 351 7.60 -8.84 -1.94
C ILE A 351 6.41 -8.96 -2.88
N ASN A 352 5.23 -8.64 -2.37
CA ASN A 352 4.00 -8.51 -3.14
C ASN A 352 3.84 -7.04 -3.58
N PHE A 353 3.96 -6.78 -4.88
CA PHE A 353 3.84 -5.44 -5.45
C PHE A 353 2.39 -4.97 -5.66
N GLY A 354 1.42 -5.79 -5.27
CA GLY A 354 0.02 -5.69 -5.69
C GLY A 354 -0.13 -6.02 -7.18
N GLY A 355 -1.37 -5.96 -7.67
CA GLY A 355 -1.65 -6.06 -9.10
C GLY A 355 -2.07 -4.72 -9.71
N SER A 356 -2.32 -4.74 -11.01
CA SER A 356 -2.90 -3.65 -11.79
C SER A 356 -3.46 -4.25 -13.06
N GLU A 357 -4.62 -3.81 -13.56
CA GLU A 357 -5.11 -4.24 -14.89
C GLU A 357 -4.60 -3.38 -16.03
N HIS A 358 -3.99 -2.23 -15.71
CA HIS A 358 -3.44 -1.36 -16.72
C HIS A 358 -2.28 -2.08 -17.41
N GLU A 359 -2.51 -2.52 -18.65
CA GLU A 359 -1.57 -3.34 -19.44
C GLU A 359 -0.15 -2.73 -19.49
N LEU A 360 -0.05 -1.40 -19.61
CA LEU A 360 1.24 -0.70 -19.55
C LEU A 360 1.92 -0.79 -18.17
N LEU A 361 1.18 -0.74 -17.06
CA LEU A 361 1.73 -0.91 -15.72
C LEU A 361 2.15 -2.37 -15.49
N GLN A 362 1.36 -3.34 -15.93
CA GLN A 362 1.74 -4.76 -15.92
C GLN A 362 3.01 -4.99 -16.75
N LYS A 363 3.02 -4.57 -18.02
CA LYS A 363 4.19 -4.66 -18.90
C LYS A 363 5.42 -3.97 -18.30
N ASN A 364 5.27 -2.78 -17.72
CA ASN A 364 6.38 -2.08 -17.06
C ASN A 364 6.90 -2.85 -15.85
N ARG A 365 6.02 -3.47 -15.04
CA ARG A 365 6.43 -4.30 -13.91
C ARG A 365 7.13 -5.57 -14.39
N MET A 366 6.58 -6.28 -15.36
CA MET A 366 7.19 -7.47 -15.98
C MET A 366 8.57 -7.18 -16.59
N LEU A 367 8.73 -6.02 -17.23
CA LEU A 367 10.02 -5.59 -17.81
C LEU A 367 11.08 -5.29 -16.74
N LYS A 368 10.66 -4.79 -15.59
CA LYS A 368 11.54 -4.46 -14.45
C LYS A 368 11.82 -5.67 -13.57
N PHE A 369 10.85 -6.57 -13.50
CA PHE A 369 10.82 -7.71 -12.61
C PHE A 369 10.21 -8.92 -13.31
N PRO A 370 11.00 -9.93 -13.73
CA PRO A 370 10.44 -11.24 -14.04
C PRO A 370 9.61 -11.73 -12.83
N ILE A 371 8.30 -11.87 -13.05
CA ILE A 371 7.32 -12.28 -12.06
C ILE A 371 7.61 -13.72 -11.64
N PHE A 372 7.56 -13.99 -10.34
CA PHE A 372 7.75 -15.35 -9.81
C PHE A 372 6.43 -16.10 -9.62
N PHE A 373 5.36 -15.38 -9.26
CA PHE A 373 4.03 -15.94 -9.06
C PHE A 373 2.94 -14.89 -9.35
N GLU A 374 1.82 -15.34 -9.93
CA GLU A 374 0.61 -14.55 -10.13
C GLU A 374 -0.50 -15.12 -9.25
N ASN A 375 -0.94 -14.36 -8.24
CA ASN A 375 -2.13 -14.73 -7.45
C ASN A 375 -3.34 -13.95 -7.94
N ARG A 376 -4.29 -14.62 -8.59
CA ARG A 376 -5.52 -13.96 -9.03
C ARG A 376 -6.45 -13.74 -7.85
N MET A 377 -6.78 -12.47 -7.61
CA MET A 377 -7.76 -12.06 -6.62
C MET A 377 -9.12 -11.87 -7.29
N ARG A 378 -10.21 -12.15 -6.58
CA ARG A 378 -11.58 -12.06 -7.05
C ARG A 378 -12.39 -11.05 -6.25
N HIS A 379 -13.30 -10.36 -6.92
CA HIS A 379 -14.35 -9.58 -6.27
C HIS A 379 -15.70 -10.27 -6.40
N LEU A 380 -16.44 -10.33 -5.31
CA LEU A 380 -17.74 -11.00 -5.23
C LEU A 380 -18.81 -10.06 -4.66
N VAL A 381 -20.08 -10.37 -4.93
CA VAL A 381 -21.23 -9.58 -4.49
C VAL A 381 -22.31 -10.47 -3.92
N LEU A 382 -22.89 -10.06 -2.81
CA LEU A 382 -24.13 -10.60 -2.27
C LEU A 382 -25.27 -9.60 -2.52
N TYR A 383 -26.28 -10.02 -3.26
CA TYR A 383 -27.44 -9.20 -3.65
C TYR A 383 -28.59 -9.36 -2.72
#